data_AF-A0A929NGK6-F1
#
_entry.id   AF-A0A929NGK6-F1
#
_cell.length_a   1.000
_cell.length_b   1.000
_cell.length_c   1.000
_cell.angle_alpha   90.00
_cell.angle_beta   90.00
_cell.angle_gamma   90.00
#
_symmetry.space_group_name_H-M   'P 1'
#
loop_
_entity.id
_entity.type
_entity.pdbx_description
1 polymer ?
#
loop_
_entity_poly.entity_id
_entity_poly.type
_entity_poly.pdbx_seq_one_letter_code
_entity_poly.pdbx_strand_id
1 'polypeptide(L)'
;MAYNTHSSQAWDMYQDEYRMVRQTGYFGGFSYGRDIDVDESLKPLIVRLKDYDQHRRILEDNGGHISNLDDLTKLLTTPFELETRYEKTTAALADQMKLRSTVGDIHRGLRINVRRLANRMPVFYICRIRRDHWSEYSLIVEDLYMSPGYPITDERFIKLMQSGHENYFLRLSQFRKPINKFNRNQNKTSAEKIDDYLYELGRYVLQAAWHEDQRLGFLVADLLRLPEFFQAVELLYLCLSAELCDLRGAVNGNLRIFFEKIYPQPAILAFLEILTGLEGDKLNTLPLHAVRLYRNLSIAFSKFLATEVSWSTQKSKIPLWKILYANFSRLEMVAIGLIGDKALSIAGKKLEQESRAIVNSVIKGNYGGKPAILS
;
A
#
# COMPACT_ATOMS: atom_id res chain seq x y z
N MET A 1 28.57 -26.88 -33.11
CA MET A 1 27.34 -26.06 -33.30
C MET A 1 26.15 -27.00 -33.37
N ALA A 2 25.39 -27.13 -32.29
CA ALA A 2 24.01 -27.67 -32.20
C ALA A 2 23.76 -28.22 -30.78
N TYR A 3 23.56 -27.35 -29.79
CA TYR A 3 22.93 -27.68 -28.52
C TYR A 3 22.35 -26.39 -27.93
N ASN A 4 21.07 -26.08 -28.22
CA ASN A 4 20.23 -25.22 -27.36
C ASN A 4 18.82 -25.04 -27.94
N THR A 5 18.04 -26.12 -28.02
CA THR A 5 16.59 -26.02 -28.29
C THR A 5 15.72 -26.82 -27.31
N HIS A 6 16.32 -27.59 -26.39
CA HIS A 6 15.57 -28.39 -25.42
C HIS A 6 15.47 -27.79 -24.00
N SER A 7 16.16 -26.68 -23.69
CA SER A 7 16.03 -26.03 -22.37
C SER A 7 14.83 -25.07 -22.27
N SER A 8 14.36 -24.48 -23.37
CA SER A 8 13.22 -23.55 -23.34
C SER A 8 11.91 -24.27 -22.96
N GLN A 9 11.64 -25.43 -23.56
CA GLN A 9 10.40 -26.18 -23.30
C GLN A 9 10.33 -26.74 -21.86
N ALA A 10 11.46 -27.13 -21.27
CA ALA A 10 11.49 -27.57 -19.88
C ALA A 10 11.23 -26.42 -18.90
N TRP A 11 11.72 -25.21 -19.21
CA TRP A 11 11.45 -24.01 -18.41
C TRP A 11 10.02 -23.51 -18.55
N ASP A 12 9.45 -23.53 -19.76
CA ASP A 12 8.05 -23.15 -19.99
C ASP A 12 7.08 -24.12 -19.28
N MET A 13 7.38 -25.42 -19.31
CA MET A 13 6.59 -26.45 -18.62
C MET A 13 6.70 -26.34 -17.09
N TYR A 14 7.88 -26.03 -16.55
CA TYR A 14 8.05 -25.77 -15.11
C TYR A 14 7.35 -24.48 -14.66
N GLN A 15 7.29 -23.43 -15.50
CA GLN A 15 6.54 -22.21 -15.19
C GLN A 15 5.02 -22.44 -15.25
N ASP A 16 4.53 -23.26 -16.18
CA ASP A 16 3.12 -23.64 -16.26
C ASP A 16 2.72 -24.59 -15.12
N GLU A 17 3.59 -25.50 -14.69
CA GLU A 17 3.37 -26.37 -13.53
C GLU A 17 3.44 -25.57 -12.21
N TYR A 18 4.36 -24.62 -12.06
CA TYR A 18 4.38 -23.68 -10.93
C TYR A 18 3.16 -22.74 -10.92
N ARG A 19 2.65 -22.33 -12.09
CA ARG A 19 1.37 -21.60 -12.21
C ARG A 19 0.18 -22.46 -11.84
N MET A 20 0.17 -23.74 -12.21
CA MET A 20 -0.87 -24.69 -11.80
C MET A 20 -0.83 -24.96 -10.29
N VAL A 21 0.34 -25.12 -9.67
CA VAL A 21 0.48 -25.30 -8.22
C VAL A 21 0.11 -24.02 -7.45
N ARG A 22 0.34 -22.82 -8.01
CA ARG A 22 -0.17 -21.56 -7.45
C ARG A 22 -1.68 -21.34 -7.64
N GLN A 23 -2.26 -21.77 -8.76
CA GLN A 23 -3.71 -21.77 -8.94
C GLN A 23 -4.42 -22.81 -8.06
N THR A 24 -3.71 -23.87 -7.66
CA THR A 24 -4.25 -24.99 -6.87
C THR A 24 -3.79 -25.00 -5.42
N GLY A 25 -3.32 -23.87 -4.88
CA GLY A 25 -2.96 -23.69 -3.47
C GLY A 25 -4.12 -24.01 -2.49
N TYR A 26 -4.34 -25.30 -2.27
CA TYR A 26 -4.75 -25.98 -1.05
C TYR A 26 -5.73 -25.25 -0.14
N PHE A 27 -6.94 -24.99 -0.65
CA PHE A 27 -8.21 -25.40 -0.03
C PHE A 27 -9.23 -25.43 -1.19
N GLY A 28 -9.10 -26.46 -2.03
CA GLY A 28 -10.13 -26.86 -3.00
C GLY A 28 -11.37 -27.39 -2.29
N GLY A 29 -11.96 -26.58 -1.40
CA GLY A 29 -13.35 -26.75 -1.05
C GLY A 29 -14.12 -26.40 -2.31
N PHE A 30 -14.70 -27.41 -2.97
CA PHE A 30 -15.70 -27.26 -4.02
C PHE A 30 -16.54 -26.02 -3.72
N SER A 31 -16.38 -24.98 -4.55
CA SER A 31 -17.20 -23.78 -4.41
C SER A 31 -18.59 -24.14 -4.90
N TYR A 32 -19.42 -24.70 -4.03
CA TYR A 32 -20.83 -25.03 -4.28
C TYR A 32 -21.72 -23.78 -4.48
N GLY A 33 -21.12 -22.64 -4.81
CA GLY A 33 -21.81 -21.37 -5.02
C GLY A 33 -21.94 -21.05 -6.51
N ARG A 34 -23.01 -20.35 -6.86
CA ARG A 34 -23.20 -19.78 -8.20
C ARG A 34 -22.11 -18.74 -8.47
N ASP A 35 -21.66 -18.67 -9.72
CA ASP A 35 -20.86 -17.53 -10.17
C ASP A 35 -21.76 -16.30 -10.22
N ILE A 36 -21.35 -15.21 -9.58
CA ILE A 36 -22.14 -14.00 -9.46
C ILE A 36 -21.27 -12.79 -9.81
N ASP A 37 -21.89 -11.81 -10.46
CA ASP A 37 -21.25 -10.54 -10.71
C ASP A 37 -21.15 -9.75 -9.40
N VAL A 38 -19.92 -9.60 -8.89
CA VAL A 38 -19.64 -8.91 -7.63
C VAL A 38 -20.14 -7.46 -7.65
N ASP A 39 -20.02 -6.77 -8.77
CA ASP A 39 -20.40 -5.35 -8.86
C ASP A 39 -21.91 -5.19 -8.82
N GLU A 40 -22.66 -6.02 -9.54
CA GLU A 40 -24.12 -6.02 -9.50
C GLU A 40 -24.65 -6.50 -8.14
N SER A 41 -24.04 -7.52 -7.53
CA SER A 41 -24.42 -8.00 -6.19
C SER A 41 -24.20 -6.96 -5.09
N LEU A 42 -23.16 -6.11 -5.20
CA LEU A 42 -22.87 -5.06 -4.21
C LEU A 42 -23.66 -3.76 -4.45
N LYS A 43 -24.26 -3.59 -5.62
CA LYS A 43 -24.96 -2.36 -6.03
C LYS A 43 -26.04 -1.90 -5.05
N PRO A 44 -26.93 -2.76 -4.50
CA PRO A 44 -27.92 -2.32 -3.53
C PRO A 44 -27.28 -1.74 -2.26
N LEU A 45 -26.21 -2.36 -1.77
CA LEU A 45 -25.44 -1.87 -0.62
C LEU A 45 -24.76 -0.54 -0.92
N ILE A 46 -24.08 -0.41 -2.06
CA ILE A 46 -23.38 0.83 -2.43
C ILE A 46 -24.35 2.00 -2.60
N VAL A 47 -25.52 1.78 -3.23
CA VAL A 47 -26.58 2.80 -3.33
C VAL A 47 -27.01 3.24 -1.95
N ARG A 48 -27.31 2.27 -1.07
CA ARG A 48 -27.72 2.55 0.31
C ARG A 48 -26.69 3.34 1.11
N LEU A 49 -25.40 3.03 0.94
CA LEU A 49 -24.30 3.73 1.59
C LEU A 49 -24.15 5.17 1.07
N LYS A 50 -24.32 5.39 -0.24
CA LYS A 50 -24.32 6.72 -0.84
C LYS A 50 -25.46 7.58 -0.30
N ASP A 51 -26.67 7.01 -0.21
CA ASP A 51 -27.84 7.70 0.35
C ASP A 51 -27.59 8.08 1.82
N TYR A 52 -27.05 7.15 2.61
CA TYR A 52 -26.64 7.40 3.99
C TYR A 52 -25.61 8.54 4.08
N ASP A 53 -24.53 8.49 3.28
CA ASP A 53 -23.46 9.49 3.32
C ASP A 53 -23.93 10.86 2.85
N GLN A 54 -24.90 10.93 1.93
CA GLN A 54 -25.53 12.19 1.53
C GLN A 54 -26.30 12.82 2.70
N HIS A 55 -27.14 12.05 3.41
CA HIS A 55 -27.88 12.55 4.57
C HIS A 55 -26.94 12.94 5.72
N ARG A 56 -25.89 12.14 5.96
CA ARG A 56 -24.87 12.43 6.97
C ARG A 56 -24.18 13.77 6.68
N ARG A 57 -23.77 14.01 5.44
CA ARG A 57 -23.12 15.27 5.03
C ARG A 57 -24.02 16.48 5.18
N ILE A 58 -25.30 16.38 4.81
CA ILE A 58 -26.27 17.47 5.03
C ILE A 58 -26.30 17.86 6.52
N LEU A 59 -26.28 16.87 7.41
CA LEU A 59 -26.26 17.05 8.86
C LEU A 59 -24.94 17.67 9.37
N GLU A 60 -23.81 17.25 8.80
CA GLU A 60 -22.47 17.77 9.15
C GLU A 60 -22.26 19.22 8.68
N ASP A 61 -22.75 19.55 7.48
CA ASP A 61 -22.49 20.85 6.84
C ASP A 61 -23.48 21.93 7.28
N ASN A 62 -24.76 21.58 7.44
CA ASN A 62 -25.82 22.57 7.69
C ASN A 62 -26.36 22.54 9.12
N GLY A 63 -25.89 21.61 9.95
CA GLY A 63 -26.64 21.17 11.12
C GLY A 63 -27.88 20.39 10.70
N GLY A 64 -28.51 19.68 11.64
CA GLY A 64 -29.68 18.86 11.34
C GLY A 64 -30.78 18.97 12.38
N HIS A 65 -31.98 18.65 11.94
CA HIS A 65 -33.15 18.48 12.78
C HIS A 65 -33.28 17.03 13.26
N ILE A 66 -34.12 16.81 14.27
CA ILE A 66 -34.43 15.46 14.77
C ILE A 66 -34.94 14.57 13.63
N SER A 67 -35.73 15.10 12.70
CA SER A 67 -36.20 14.37 11.52
C SER A 67 -35.06 13.82 10.65
N ASN A 68 -33.93 14.53 10.53
CA ASN A 68 -32.77 14.02 9.79
C ASN A 68 -32.12 12.83 10.50
N LEU A 69 -32.15 12.81 11.83
CA LEU A 69 -31.68 11.67 12.62
C LEU A 69 -32.64 10.48 12.48
N ASP A 70 -33.95 10.72 12.42
CA ASP A 70 -34.95 9.68 12.14
C ASP A 70 -34.74 9.08 10.75
N ASP A 71 -34.50 9.91 9.74
CA ASP A 71 -34.18 9.47 8.38
C ASP A 71 -32.91 8.63 8.33
N LEU A 72 -31.83 9.07 8.99
CA LEU A 72 -30.59 8.29 9.10
C LEU A 72 -30.81 6.97 9.84
N THR A 73 -31.57 6.99 10.94
CA THR A 73 -31.88 5.79 11.72
C THR A 73 -32.67 4.80 10.88
N LYS A 74 -33.65 5.28 10.11
CA LYS A 74 -34.40 4.48 9.14
C LYS A 74 -33.50 3.95 8.04
N LEU A 75 -32.58 4.77 7.50
CA LEU A 75 -31.60 4.33 6.50
C LEU A 75 -30.72 3.19 7.02
N LEU A 76 -30.28 3.29 8.26
CA LEU A 76 -29.42 2.30 8.90
C LEU A 76 -30.17 0.98 9.22
N THR A 77 -31.42 1.08 9.66
CA THR A 77 -32.18 -0.07 10.18
C THR A 77 -33.06 -0.76 9.14
N THR A 78 -33.52 -0.07 8.08
CA THR A 78 -34.37 -0.73 7.08
C THR A 78 -33.55 -1.80 6.33
N PRO A 79 -34.02 -3.05 6.30
CA PRO A 79 -33.32 -4.11 5.60
C PRO A 79 -33.37 -3.95 4.08
N PHE A 80 -32.36 -4.50 3.39
CA PHE A 80 -32.28 -4.59 1.94
C PHE A 80 -31.72 -5.96 1.54
N GLU A 81 -32.03 -6.39 0.31
CA GLU A 81 -31.60 -7.69 -0.22
C GLU A 81 -30.25 -7.56 -0.95
N LEU A 82 -29.40 -8.57 -0.78
CA LEU A 82 -28.18 -8.77 -1.55
C LEU A 82 -28.18 -10.17 -2.16
N GLU A 83 -27.79 -10.28 -3.42
CA GLU A 83 -27.57 -11.58 -4.06
C GLU A 83 -26.19 -12.11 -3.68
N THR A 84 -26.14 -13.23 -2.96
CA THR A 84 -24.91 -13.94 -2.61
C THR A 84 -24.72 -15.17 -3.50
N ARG A 85 -23.57 -15.84 -3.38
CA ARG A 85 -23.27 -17.08 -4.13
C ARG A 85 -24.25 -18.22 -3.84
N TYR A 86 -24.85 -18.22 -2.65
CA TYR A 86 -25.73 -19.29 -2.20
C TYR A 86 -27.20 -18.92 -2.42
N GLU A 87 -27.60 -17.74 -1.95
CA GLU A 87 -28.99 -17.29 -1.98
C GLU A 87 -29.10 -15.76 -1.91
N LYS A 88 -30.33 -15.24 -2.03
CA LYS A 88 -30.60 -13.85 -1.65
C LYS A 88 -30.65 -13.75 -0.13
N THR A 89 -29.92 -12.81 0.43
CA THR A 89 -29.87 -12.59 1.87
C THR A 89 -30.25 -11.16 2.19
N THR A 90 -31.09 -11.00 3.22
CA THR A 90 -31.47 -9.69 3.74
C THR A 90 -30.45 -9.24 4.79
N ALA A 91 -30.01 -7.98 4.69
CA ALA A 91 -29.12 -7.33 5.66
C ALA A 91 -29.56 -5.89 5.93
N ALA A 92 -29.08 -5.30 7.02
CA ALA A 92 -29.25 -3.88 7.34
C ALA A 92 -27.89 -3.28 7.71
N LEU A 93 -27.71 -1.96 7.51
CA LEU A 93 -26.43 -1.32 7.85
C LEU A 93 -26.16 -1.31 9.35
N ALA A 94 -27.21 -1.27 10.17
CA ALA A 94 -27.13 -1.34 11.62
C ALA A 94 -26.66 -2.71 12.14
N ASP A 95 -26.91 -3.80 11.40
CA ASP A 95 -26.45 -5.15 11.75
C ASP A 95 -25.10 -5.45 11.09
N GLN A 96 -24.03 -4.99 11.74
CA GLN A 96 -22.68 -5.16 11.21
C GLN A 96 -22.24 -6.61 11.07
N MET A 97 -22.73 -7.51 11.94
CA MET A 97 -22.34 -8.92 11.92
C MET A 97 -22.95 -9.60 10.69
N LYS A 98 -24.26 -9.43 10.48
CA LYS A 98 -24.95 -9.97 9.31
C LYS A 98 -24.40 -9.35 8.03
N LEU A 99 -24.21 -8.03 8.00
CA LEU A 99 -23.65 -7.33 6.85
C LEU A 99 -22.26 -7.84 6.46
N ARG A 100 -21.35 -8.06 7.44
CA ARG A 100 -20.03 -8.63 7.18
C ARG A 100 -20.10 -10.05 6.61
N SER A 101 -20.98 -10.90 7.18
CA SER A 101 -21.18 -12.27 6.67
C SER A 101 -21.68 -12.23 5.23
N THR A 102 -22.75 -11.47 4.96
CA THR A 102 -23.37 -11.37 3.63
C THR A 102 -22.40 -10.83 2.58
N VAL A 103 -21.59 -9.82 2.91
CA VAL A 103 -20.53 -9.32 2.00
C VAL A 103 -19.46 -10.40 1.75
N GLY A 104 -19.11 -11.20 2.76
CA GLY A 104 -18.20 -12.34 2.61
C GLY A 104 -18.77 -13.46 1.74
N ASP A 105 -20.09 -13.69 1.80
CA ASP A 105 -20.81 -14.70 1.01
C ASP A 105 -20.96 -14.30 -0.47
N ILE A 106 -20.89 -13.00 -0.79
CA ILE A 106 -20.78 -12.52 -2.18
C ILE A 106 -19.42 -12.96 -2.78
N HIS A 107 -18.33 -12.68 -2.07
CA HIS A 107 -17.00 -13.08 -2.52
C HIS A 107 -16.03 -13.14 -1.33
N ARG A 108 -15.28 -14.25 -1.19
CA ARG A 108 -14.40 -14.52 -0.03
C ARG A 108 -13.34 -13.45 0.22
N GLY A 109 -12.94 -12.73 -0.83
CA GLY A 109 -12.00 -11.61 -0.76
C GLY A 109 -12.60 -10.28 -0.32
N LEU A 110 -13.93 -10.11 -0.30
CA LEU A 110 -14.55 -8.86 0.08
C LEU A 110 -14.53 -8.64 1.59
N ARG A 111 -14.28 -7.40 1.99
CA ARG A 111 -14.40 -6.96 3.38
C ARG A 111 -15.20 -5.68 3.43
N ILE A 112 -15.98 -5.56 4.49
CA ILE A 112 -16.60 -4.31 4.92
C ILE A 112 -16.10 -3.97 6.31
N ASN A 113 -15.58 -2.76 6.46
CA ASN A 113 -15.14 -2.21 7.72
C ASN A 113 -15.96 -0.96 8.05
N VAL A 114 -16.34 -0.83 9.32
CA VAL A 114 -17.11 0.30 9.83
C VAL A 114 -16.27 1.01 10.88
N ARG A 115 -16.08 2.31 10.72
CA ARG A 115 -15.41 3.18 11.70
C ARG A 115 -16.42 4.19 12.24
N ARG A 116 -16.12 4.73 13.42
CA ARG A 116 -16.92 5.78 14.04
C ARG A 116 -16.14 7.08 14.01
N LEU A 117 -16.74 8.12 13.43
CA LEU A 117 -16.16 9.46 13.42
C LEU A 117 -16.26 10.13 14.80
N ALA A 118 -15.63 11.31 14.95
CA ALA A 118 -15.69 12.10 16.18
C ALA A 118 -17.12 12.48 16.57
N ASN A 119 -17.97 12.78 15.59
CA ASN A 119 -19.41 13.04 15.74
C ASN A 119 -20.26 11.78 16.00
N ARG A 120 -19.62 10.63 16.22
CA ARG A 120 -20.23 9.31 16.48
C ARG A 120 -20.95 8.68 15.28
N MET A 121 -20.97 9.30 14.11
CA MET A 121 -21.56 8.71 12.91
C MET A 121 -20.68 7.58 12.34
N PRO A 122 -21.27 6.47 11.86
CA PRO A 122 -20.52 5.43 11.17
C PRO A 122 -20.05 5.88 9.78
N VAL A 123 -18.85 5.46 9.40
CA VAL A 123 -18.33 5.53 8.02
C VAL A 123 -17.89 4.15 7.58
N PHE A 124 -18.13 3.85 6.31
CA PHE A 124 -18.01 2.51 5.77
C PHE A 124 -16.87 2.45 4.76
N TYR A 125 -16.23 1.29 4.70
CA TYR A 125 -15.22 0.99 3.69
C TYR A 125 -15.39 -0.43 3.21
N ILE A 126 -15.63 -0.59 1.91
CA ILE A 126 -15.75 -1.87 1.22
C ILE A 126 -14.57 -2.00 0.28
N CYS A 127 -13.82 -3.09 0.45
CA CYS A 127 -12.64 -3.36 -0.36
C CYS A 127 -12.51 -4.83 -0.70
N ARG A 128 -11.75 -5.12 -1.75
CA ARG A 128 -11.35 -6.46 -2.14
C ARG A 128 -9.93 -6.73 -1.68
N ILE A 129 -9.76 -7.84 -0.97
CA ILE A 129 -8.50 -8.25 -0.38
C ILE A 129 -8.02 -9.55 -1.03
N ARG A 130 -6.74 -9.58 -1.38
CA ARG A 130 -5.98 -10.79 -1.69
C ARG A 130 -5.13 -11.11 -0.46
N ARG A 131 -5.36 -12.28 0.12
CA ARG A 131 -4.57 -12.76 1.26
C ARG A 131 -3.20 -13.18 0.75
N ASP A 132 -2.16 -12.75 1.45
CA ASP A 132 -0.86 -13.39 1.36
C ASP A 132 -0.57 -14.06 2.69
N HIS A 133 -0.60 -15.40 2.71
CA HIS A 133 -0.38 -16.17 3.93
C HIS A 133 1.10 -16.23 4.34
N TRP A 134 1.99 -15.76 3.46
CA TRP A 134 3.44 -15.80 3.65
C TRP A 134 4.03 -14.45 4.02
N SER A 135 3.21 -13.41 4.11
CA SER A 135 3.65 -12.04 4.33
C SER A 135 2.95 -11.40 5.52
N GLU A 136 3.56 -10.34 6.06
CA GLU A 136 3.02 -9.57 7.18
C GLU A 136 1.66 -8.93 6.85
N TYR A 137 1.53 -8.39 5.64
CA TYR A 137 0.34 -7.64 5.22
C TYR A 137 -0.48 -8.41 4.18
N SER A 138 -1.80 -8.47 4.37
CA SER A 138 -2.70 -8.78 3.25
C SER A 138 -2.86 -7.57 2.32
N LEU A 139 -3.19 -7.82 1.05
CA LEU A 139 -3.22 -6.80 0.01
C LEU A 139 -4.64 -6.34 -0.32
N ILE A 140 -4.91 -5.04 -0.24
CA ILE A 140 -6.13 -4.45 -0.78
C ILE A 140 -5.87 -4.09 -2.25
N VAL A 141 -6.54 -4.81 -3.16
CA VAL A 141 -6.35 -4.66 -4.62
C VAL A 141 -7.41 -3.80 -5.28
N GLU A 142 -8.52 -3.52 -4.58
CA GLU A 142 -9.61 -2.69 -5.09
C GLU A 142 -10.38 -2.02 -3.95
N ASP A 143 -10.64 -0.73 -4.11
CA ASP A 143 -11.57 0.03 -3.29
C ASP A 143 -12.92 0.07 -4.01
N LEU A 144 -13.92 -0.61 -3.45
CA LEU A 144 -15.26 -0.69 -4.04
C LEU A 144 -16.15 0.44 -3.55
N TYR A 145 -16.01 0.79 -2.28
CA TYR A 145 -16.69 1.92 -1.68
C TYR A 145 -15.89 2.46 -0.50
N MET A 146 -15.79 3.78 -0.37
CA MET A 146 -15.23 4.41 0.81
C MET A 146 -16.06 5.65 1.14
N SER A 147 -16.68 5.64 2.32
CA SER A 147 -17.41 6.79 2.84
C SER A 147 -16.50 8.01 2.90
N PRO A 148 -16.98 9.20 2.53
CA PRO A 148 -16.22 10.42 2.69
C PRO A 148 -15.81 10.66 4.15
N GLY A 149 -14.53 10.99 4.39
CA GLY A 149 -14.00 11.17 5.74
C GLY A 149 -13.65 9.86 6.45
N TYR A 150 -13.69 8.70 5.76
CA TYR A 150 -13.12 7.47 6.31
C TYR A 150 -11.64 7.70 6.68
N PRO A 151 -11.22 7.33 7.90
CA PRO A 151 -9.90 7.71 8.39
C PRO A 151 -8.78 6.93 7.67
N ILE A 152 -8.08 7.60 6.76
CA ILE A 152 -6.83 7.12 6.16
C ILE A 152 -5.69 7.94 6.75
N THR A 153 -4.76 7.26 7.41
CA THR A 153 -3.61 7.89 8.07
C THR A 153 -2.34 7.88 7.23
N ASP A 154 -2.27 6.95 6.28
CA ASP A 154 -1.19 6.72 5.33
C ASP A 154 -1.83 6.09 4.09
N GLU A 155 -1.57 6.61 2.90
CA GLU A 155 -2.20 6.08 1.67
C GLU A 155 -1.76 4.66 1.32
N ARG A 156 -0.61 4.23 1.85
CA ARG A 156 -0.02 2.90 1.65
C ARG A 156 -0.69 1.83 2.50
N PHE A 157 -1.29 2.22 3.63
CA PHE A 157 -1.76 1.29 4.66
C PHE A 157 -3.17 1.61 5.13
N ILE A 158 -4.01 0.58 5.24
CA ILE A 158 -5.32 0.70 5.88
C ILE A 158 -5.42 -0.28 7.04
N LYS A 159 -5.93 0.20 8.19
CA LYS A 159 -6.30 -0.63 9.33
C LYS A 159 -7.72 -1.15 9.18
N LEU A 160 -7.88 -2.47 9.10
CA LEU A 160 -9.19 -3.12 9.10
C LEU A 160 -9.38 -3.97 10.35
N MET A 161 -10.61 -4.04 10.85
CA MET A 161 -10.98 -4.95 11.93
C MET A 161 -11.11 -6.37 11.38
N GLN A 162 -10.29 -7.30 11.88
CA GLN A 162 -10.36 -8.71 11.59
C GLN A 162 -10.30 -9.51 12.89
N SER A 163 -11.31 -10.35 13.13
CA SER A 163 -11.40 -11.18 14.35
C SER A 163 -11.27 -10.39 15.66
N GLY A 164 -11.78 -9.15 15.70
CA GLY A 164 -11.71 -8.29 16.89
C GLY A 164 -10.40 -7.50 17.04
N HIS A 165 -9.44 -7.66 16.14
CA HIS A 165 -8.16 -6.95 16.15
C HIS A 165 -8.04 -6.00 14.95
N GLU A 166 -7.31 -4.90 15.13
CA GLU A 166 -6.89 -4.05 14.01
C GLU A 166 -5.64 -4.64 13.36
N ASN A 167 -5.76 -5.01 12.09
CA ASN A 167 -4.62 -5.45 11.30
C ASN A 167 -4.32 -4.43 10.20
N TYR A 168 -3.04 -4.26 9.88
CA TYR A 168 -2.60 -3.47 8.74
C TYR A 168 -2.73 -4.25 7.44
N PHE A 169 -3.22 -3.56 6.42
CA PHE A 169 -3.31 -4.05 5.06
C PHE A 169 -2.56 -3.10 4.15
N LEU A 170 -1.77 -3.67 3.24
CA LEU A 170 -1.11 -2.89 2.20
C LEU A 170 -2.15 -2.52 1.14
N ARG A 171 -2.34 -1.23 0.91
CA ARG A 171 -3.28 -0.71 -0.06
C ARG A 171 -2.58 -0.50 -1.39
N LEU A 172 -3.01 -1.26 -2.40
CA LEU A 172 -2.51 -1.19 -3.77
C LEU A 172 -3.60 -0.74 -4.76
N SER A 173 -4.84 -0.60 -4.28
CA SER A 173 -6.01 -0.21 -5.05
C SER A 173 -5.86 1.15 -5.74
N GLN A 174 -5.05 2.06 -5.21
CA GLN A 174 -4.73 3.34 -5.85
C GLN A 174 -4.07 3.16 -7.23
N PHE A 175 -3.36 2.06 -7.45
CA PHE A 175 -2.70 1.78 -8.72
C PHE A 175 -3.61 1.10 -9.75
N ARG A 176 -4.78 0.60 -9.34
CA ARG A 176 -5.71 -0.13 -10.21
C ARG A 176 -6.11 0.66 -11.45
N LYS A 177 -6.50 1.94 -11.28
CA LYS A 177 -6.92 2.81 -12.38
C LYS A 177 -5.76 3.11 -13.36
N PRO A 178 -4.57 3.56 -12.90
CA PRO A 178 -3.39 3.69 -13.76
C PRO A 178 -3.03 2.43 -14.54
N ILE A 179 -3.02 1.27 -13.89
CA ILE A 179 -2.74 -0.03 -14.51
C ILE A 179 -3.76 -0.35 -15.60
N ASN A 180 -5.05 -0.19 -15.30
CA ASN A 180 -6.11 -0.42 -16.29
C ASN A 180 -5.96 0.50 -17.50
N LYS A 181 -5.67 1.79 -17.27
CA LYS A 181 -5.44 2.77 -18.34
C LYS A 181 -4.26 2.37 -19.22
N PHE A 182 -3.17 1.90 -18.62
CA PHE A 182 -1.99 1.44 -19.33
C PHE A 182 -2.30 0.19 -20.18
N ASN A 183 -3.00 -0.78 -19.61
CA ASN A 183 -3.33 -2.04 -20.27
C ASN A 183 -4.37 -1.91 -21.38
N ARG A 184 -5.33 -0.97 -21.28
CA ARG A 184 -6.33 -0.72 -22.34
C ARG A 184 -5.71 -0.33 -23.68
N ASN A 185 -4.52 0.26 -23.67
CA ASN A 185 -3.77 0.55 -24.89
C ASN A 185 -3.18 -0.73 -25.55
N GLN A 186 -3.21 -1.86 -24.85
CA GLN A 186 -2.62 -3.13 -25.28
C GLN A 186 -3.66 -4.24 -25.50
N ASN A 187 -4.81 -4.24 -24.82
CA ASN A 187 -6.06 -4.99 -25.09
C ASN A 187 -7.02 -4.86 -23.87
N LYS A 188 -8.28 -5.30 -23.99
CA LYS A 188 -9.23 -5.31 -22.86
C LYS A 188 -8.80 -6.33 -21.80
N THR A 189 -8.10 -5.88 -20.76
CA THR A 189 -7.68 -6.70 -19.62
C THR A 189 -8.84 -6.95 -18.66
N SER A 190 -9.01 -8.19 -18.20
CA SER A 190 -10.02 -8.54 -17.18
C SER A 190 -9.65 -7.98 -15.80
N ALA A 191 -10.66 -7.78 -14.94
CA ALA A 191 -10.45 -7.32 -13.57
C ALA A 191 -9.52 -8.26 -12.77
N GLU A 192 -9.65 -9.57 -12.99
CA GLU A 192 -8.82 -10.61 -12.35
C GLU A 192 -7.34 -10.48 -12.71
N LYS A 193 -7.01 -10.19 -13.99
CA LYS A 193 -5.62 -9.98 -14.41
C LYS A 193 -5.00 -8.76 -13.74
N ILE A 194 -5.80 -7.73 -13.46
CA ILE A 194 -5.33 -6.55 -12.70
C ILE A 194 -5.12 -6.93 -11.23
N ASP A 195 -6.02 -7.71 -10.64
CA ASP A 195 -5.88 -8.22 -9.27
C ASP A 195 -4.61 -9.08 -9.13
N ASP A 196 -4.35 -9.96 -10.09
CA ASP A 196 -3.15 -10.83 -10.14
C ASP A 196 -1.87 -9.99 -10.26
N TYR A 197 -1.87 -8.99 -11.14
CA TYR A 197 -0.72 -8.12 -11.31
C TYR A 197 -0.44 -7.25 -10.07
N LEU A 198 -1.49 -6.70 -9.44
CA LEU A 198 -1.36 -5.99 -8.17
C LEU A 198 -0.87 -6.92 -7.06
N TYR A 199 -1.33 -8.16 -7.05
CA TYR A 199 -0.88 -9.17 -6.10
C TYR A 199 0.61 -9.49 -6.27
N GLU A 200 1.09 -9.73 -7.49
CA GLU A 200 2.51 -9.97 -7.77
C GLU A 200 3.38 -8.77 -7.36
N LEU A 201 2.99 -7.56 -7.75
CA LEU A 201 3.68 -6.33 -7.36
C LEU A 201 3.76 -6.18 -5.84
N GLY A 202 2.63 -6.41 -5.15
CA GLY A 202 2.54 -6.35 -3.70
C GLY A 202 3.45 -7.36 -3.03
N ARG A 203 3.31 -8.64 -3.42
CA ARG A 203 4.04 -9.77 -2.85
C ARG A 203 5.55 -9.61 -3.00
N TYR A 204 6.02 -9.26 -4.19
CA TYR A 204 7.45 -9.32 -4.49
C TYR A 204 8.19 -8.03 -4.17
N VAL A 205 7.53 -6.88 -4.26
CA VAL A 205 8.22 -5.58 -4.12
C VAL A 205 7.63 -4.74 -3.00
N LEU A 206 6.35 -4.37 -3.09
CA LEU A 206 5.83 -3.30 -2.22
C LEU A 206 5.66 -3.73 -0.76
N GLN A 207 5.36 -4.99 -0.45
CA GLN A 207 5.35 -5.47 0.94
C GLN A 207 6.75 -5.42 1.58
N ALA A 208 7.81 -5.66 0.81
CA ALA A 208 9.17 -5.58 1.31
C ALA A 208 9.67 -4.13 1.39
N ALA A 209 9.28 -3.28 0.43
CA ALA A 209 9.69 -1.89 0.36
C ALA A 209 8.92 -0.97 1.32
N TRP A 210 7.65 -1.29 1.62
CA TRP A 210 6.78 -0.48 2.47
C TRP A 210 6.57 -1.12 3.83
N HIS A 211 6.83 -0.35 4.88
CA HIS A 211 6.64 -0.76 6.26
C HIS A 211 6.08 0.40 7.09
N GLU A 212 5.35 0.08 8.17
CA GLU A 212 4.63 1.08 8.97
C GLU A 212 5.56 2.09 9.65
N ASP A 213 6.70 1.61 10.13
CA ASP A 213 7.73 2.40 10.82
C ASP A 213 8.35 3.51 9.95
N GLN A 214 8.26 3.38 8.63
CA GLN A 214 8.72 4.40 7.67
C GLN A 214 7.81 5.62 7.61
N ARG A 215 6.59 5.55 8.19
CA ARG A 215 5.54 6.56 8.02
C ARG A 215 6.02 7.98 8.29
N LEU A 216 6.77 8.21 9.36
CA LEU A 216 7.30 9.55 9.65
C LEU A 216 8.27 10.02 8.58
N GLY A 217 9.18 9.15 8.12
CA GLY A 217 10.13 9.45 7.07
C GLY A 217 9.43 9.87 5.77
N PHE A 218 8.40 9.12 5.38
CA PHE A 218 7.66 9.38 4.14
C PHE A 218 6.85 10.68 4.23
N LEU A 219 6.14 10.88 5.34
CA LEU A 219 5.42 12.15 5.58
C LEU A 219 6.36 13.35 5.50
N VAL A 220 7.54 13.26 6.11
CA VAL A 220 8.55 14.34 6.05
C VAL A 220 9.10 14.51 4.63
N ALA A 221 9.33 13.42 3.91
CA ALA A 221 9.82 13.45 2.54
C ALA A 221 8.83 14.15 1.60
N ASP A 222 7.54 13.82 1.70
CA ASP A 222 6.49 14.44 0.90
C ASP A 222 6.33 15.91 1.25
N LEU A 223 6.26 16.22 2.55
CA LEU A 223 6.06 17.57 3.07
C LEU A 223 7.16 18.54 2.62
N LEU A 224 8.40 18.07 2.64
CA LEU A 224 9.59 18.88 2.37
C LEU A 224 10.20 18.61 0.99
N ARG A 225 9.53 17.79 0.18
CA ARG A 225 9.93 17.40 -1.19
C ARG A 225 11.36 16.86 -1.23
N LEU A 226 11.60 15.75 -0.53
CA LEU A 226 12.87 15.04 -0.42
C LEU A 226 12.80 13.70 -1.19
N PRO A 227 12.76 13.72 -2.54
CA PRO A 227 12.51 12.53 -3.35
C PRO A 227 13.66 11.52 -3.32
N GLU A 228 14.92 11.94 -3.13
CA GLU A 228 16.04 11.01 -3.05
C GLU A 228 16.02 10.26 -1.72
N PHE A 229 15.64 10.95 -0.63
CA PHE A 229 15.43 10.33 0.68
C PHE A 229 14.30 9.29 0.63
N PHE A 230 13.17 9.64 0.03
CA PHE A 230 12.05 8.71 -0.16
C PHE A 230 12.51 7.43 -0.88
N GLN A 231 13.17 7.58 -2.02
CA GLN A 231 13.69 6.47 -2.82
C GLN A 231 14.72 5.62 -2.08
N ALA A 232 15.62 6.26 -1.32
CA ALA A 232 16.63 5.54 -0.56
C ALA A 232 16.01 4.66 0.53
N VAL A 233 14.98 5.15 1.23
CA VAL A 233 14.29 4.36 2.26
C VAL A 233 13.60 3.15 1.64
N GLU A 234 12.80 3.32 0.58
CA GLU A 234 12.14 2.20 -0.09
C GLU A 234 13.13 1.16 -0.62
N LEU A 235 14.19 1.61 -1.30
CA LEU A 235 15.20 0.72 -1.87
C LEU A 235 15.92 -0.07 -0.78
N LEU A 236 16.29 0.58 0.33
CA LEU A 236 16.96 -0.11 1.43
C LEU A 236 16.05 -1.15 2.09
N TYR A 237 14.79 -0.82 2.36
CA TYR A 237 13.84 -1.80 2.90
C TYR A 237 13.61 -2.96 1.94
N LEU A 238 13.49 -2.69 0.64
CA LEU A 238 13.42 -3.74 -0.37
C LEU A 238 14.65 -4.67 -0.31
N CYS A 239 15.86 -4.12 -0.19
CA CYS A 239 17.08 -4.91 -0.07
C CYS A 239 17.18 -5.71 1.24
N LEU A 240 16.55 -5.23 2.31
CA LEU A 240 16.61 -5.83 3.64
C LEU A 240 15.55 -6.90 3.87
N SER A 241 14.35 -6.69 3.31
CA SER A 241 13.15 -7.46 3.66
C SER A 241 12.67 -8.38 2.55
N ALA A 242 13.12 -8.20 1.31
CA ALA A 242 12.68 -9.05 0.20
C ALA A 242 13.45 -10.37 0.15
N GLU A 243 12.74 -11.43 -0.25
CA GLU A 243 13.36 -12.66 -0.75
C GLU A 243 13.99 -12.38 -2.14
N LEU A 244 15.24 -11.92 -2.15
CA LEU A 244 15.91 -11.40 -3.36
C LEU A 244 15.98 -12.42 -4.51
N CYS A 245 16.10 -13.71 -4.19
CA CYS A 245 16.08 -14.79 -5.19
C CYS A 245 14.70 -14.90 -5.87
N ASP A 246 13.63 -14.84 -5.08
CA ASP A 246 12.26 -14.89 -5.57
C ASP A 246 11.93 -13.61 -6.36
N LEU A 247 12.31 -12.45 -5.84
CA LEU A 247 12.15 -11.17 -6.53
C LEU A 247 12.89 -11.19 -7.88
N ARG A 248 14.13 -11.69 -7.92
CA ARG A 248 14.91 -11.83 -9.16
C ARG A 248 14.16 -12.65 -10.20
N GLY A 249 13.54 -13.76 -9.81
CA GLY A 249 12.74 -14.60 -10.70
C GLY A 249 11.42 -13.93 -11.14
N ALA A 250 10.89 -13.00 -10.35
CA ALA A 250 9.65 -12.27 -10.64
C ALA A 250 9.87 -11.01 -11.51
N VAL A 251 11.12 -10.55 -11.70
CA VAL A 251 11.39 -9.36 -12.52
C VAL A 251 11.03 -9.61 -13.98
N ASN A 252 10.01 -8.90 -14.46
CA ASN A 252 9.54 -8.95 -15.85
C ASN A 252 9.30 -7.54 -16.40
N GLY A 253 8.95 -7.45 -17.70
CA GLY A 253 8.70 -6.16 -18.36
C GLY A 253 7.56 -5.36 -17.73
N ASN A 254 6.50 -6.02 -17.26
CA ASN A 254 5.37 -5.34 -16.61
C ASN A 254 5.81 -4.72 -15.28
N LEU A 255 6.61 -5.41 -14.48
CA LEU A 255 7.12 -4.87 -13.21
C LEU A 255 8.00 -3.64 -13.44
N ARG A 256 8.86 -3.66 -14.47
CA ARG A 256 9.70 -2.51 -14.83
C ARG A 256 8.87 -1.31 -15.29
N ILE A 257 7.90 -1.56 -16.18
CA ILE A 257 6.98 -0.52 -16.68
C ILE A 257 6.18 0.11 -15.54
N PHE A 258 5.80 -0.66 -14.52
CA PHE A 258 5.12 -0.13 -13.34
C PHE A 258 5.94 0.98 -12.68
N PHE A 259 7.20 0.69 -12.36
CA PHE A 259 8.11 1.62 -11.69
C PHE A 259 8.66 2.71 -12.60
N GLU A 260 8.44 2.60 -13.91
CA GLU A 260 8.76 3.65 -14.88
C GLU A 260 7.59 4.64 -15.03
N LYS A 261 6.34 4.14 -15.12
CA LYS A 261 5.19 4.92 -15.63
C LYS A 261 4.04 5.11 -14.64
N ILE A 262 3.82 4.16 -13.74
CA ILE A 262 2.65 4.15 -12.85
C ILE A 262 3.03 4.65 -11.46
N TYR A 263 4.12 4.14 -10.92
CA TYR A 263 4.70 4.58 -9.67
C TYR A 263 6.19 4.86 -9.89
N PRO A 264 6.55 6.02 -10.48
CA PRO A 264 7.92 6.32 -10.86
C PRO A 264 8.89 6.23 -9.66
N GLN A 265 9.69 5.17 -9.63
CA GLN A 265 10.72 4.93 -8.61
C GLN A 265 12.03 4.52 -9.28
N PRO A 266 12.83 5.50 -9.75
CA PRO A 266 14.03 5.19 -10.53
C PRO A 266 15.06 4.37 -9.76
N ALA A 267 15.17 4.56 -8.44
CA ALA A 267 16.04 3.75 -7.58
C ALA A 267 15.64 2.25 -7.57
N ILE A 268 14.35 1.96 -7.39
CA ILE A 268 13.82 0.58 -7.44
C ILE A 268 13.96 0.03 -8.87
N LEU A 269 13.61 0.79 -9.89
CA LEU A 269 13.72 0.35 -11.28
C LEU A 269 15.15 -0.07 -11.64
N ALA A 270 16.13 0.80 -11.37
CA ALA A 270 17.54 0.51 -11.60
C ALA A 270 18.01 -0.71 -10.78
N PHE A 271 17.51 -0.86 -9.55
CA PHE A 271 17.78 -2.03 -8.73
C PHE A 271 17.24 -3.32 -9.35
N LEU A 272 15.98 -3.33 -9.82
CA LEU A 272 15.37 -4.49 -10.47
C LEU A 272 16.12 -4.88 -11.76
N GLU A 273 16.68 -3.91 -12.48
CA GLU A 273 17.50 -4.17 -13.67
C GLU A 273 18.79 -4.90 -13.32
N ILE A 274 19.56 -4.39 -12.34
CA ILE A 274 20.81 -5.04 -11.94
C ILE A 274 20.58 -6.39 -11.26
N LEU A 275 19.47 -6.55 -10.51
CA LEU A 275 19.17 -7.75 -9.73
C LEU A 275 19.17 -9.01 -10.60
N THR A 276 18.69 -8.89 -11.84
CA THR A 276 18.66 -9.99 -12.82
C THR A 276 20.05 -10.49 -13.22
N GLY A 277 21.09 -9.65 -13.11
CA GLY A 277 22.47 -9.98 -13.43
C GLY A 277 23.37 -10.25 -12.22
N LEU A 278 22.84 -10.19 -10.98
CA LEU A 278 23.64 -10.46 -9.79
C LEU A 278 23.91 -11.96 -9.60
N GLU A 279 25.19 -12.27 -9.37
CA GLU A 279 25.66 -13.60 -8.95
C GLU A 279 25.18 -13.92 -7.52
N GLY A 280 25.10 -15.21 -7.18
CA GLY A 280 24.61 -15.68 -5.88
C GLY A 280 25.33 -15.07 -4.67
N ASP A 281 26.66 -14.97 -4.73
CA ASP A 281 27.44 -14.37 -3.65
C ASP A 281 27.10 -12.90 -3.43
N LYS A 282 26.89 -12.15 -4.52
CA LYS A 282 26.51 -10.74 -4.47
C LYS A 282 25.12 -10.56 -3.86
N LEU A 283 24.17 -11.41 -4.25
CA LEU A 283 22.82 -11.43 -3.65
C LEU A 283 22.88 -11.63 -2.13
N ASN A 284 23.71 -12.57 -1.66
CA ASN A 284 23.87 -12.83 -0.22
C ASN A 284 24.53 -11.67 0.53
N THR A 285 25.43 -10.92 -0.12
CA THR A 285 26.08 -9.75 0.50
C THR A 285 25.22 -8.48 0.51
N LEU A 286 24.20 -8.40 -0.35
CA LEU A 286 23.43 -7.18 -0.53
C LEU A 286 22.67 -6.75 0.74
N PRO A 287 21.94 -7.63 1.47
CA PRO A 287 21.29 -7.23 2.72
C PRO A 287 22.29 -6.72 3.76
N LEU A 288 23.47 -7.36 3.88
CA LEU A 288 24.53 -6.93 4.80
C LEU A 288 25.05 -5.52 4.48
N HIS A 289 25.19 -5.21 3.19
CA HIS A 289 25.53 -3.86 2.73
C HIS A 289 24.41 -2.86 3.02
N ALA A 290 23.16 -3.24 2.72
CA ALA A 290 21.98 -2.42 2.97
C ALA A 290 21.81 -2.06 4.46
N VAL A 291 22.11 -2.97 5.40
CA VAL A 291 22.07 -2.69 6.85
C VAL A 291 23.00 -1.52 7.21
N ARG A 292 24.22 -1.54 6.66
CA ARG A 292 25.22 -0.47 6.92
C ARG A 292 24.75 0.86 6.34
N LEU A 293 24.24 0.85 5.11
CA LEU A 293 23.71 2.04 4.47
C LEU A 293 22.47 2.59 5.19
N TYR A 294 21.58 1.71 5.68
CA TYR A 294 20.41 2.10 6.46
C TYR A 294 20.78 2.79 7.77
N ARG A 295 21.82 2.31 8.45
CA ARG A 295 22.37 2.99 9.63
C ARG A 295 22.86 4.40 9.28
N ASN A 296 23.55 4.57 8.17
CA ASN A 296 24.03 5.88 7.72
C ASN A 296 22.86 6.82 7.40
N LEU A 297 21.86 6.33 6.67
CA LEU A 297 20.63 7.08 6.36
C LEU A 297 19.91 7.51 7.63
N SER A 298 19.77 6.61 8.60
CA SER A 298 19.12 6.88 9.89
C SER A 298 19.85 7.96 10.68
N ILE A 299 21.18 7.96 10.68
CA ILE A 299 22.00 9.02 11.31
C ILE A 299 21.79 10.35 10.58
N ALA A 300 21.81 10.35 9.25
CA ALA A 300 21.59 11.55 8.45
C ALA A 300 20.19 12.14 8.69
N PHE A 301 19.16 11.29 8.72
CA PHE A 301 17.78 11.68 8.99
C PHE A 301 17.61 12.20 10.44
N SER A 302 18.26 11.57 11.41
CA SER A 302 18.25 12.05 12.81
C SER A 302 18.88 13.44 12.94
N LYS A 303 20.00 13.68 12.25
CA LYS A 303 20.64 15.01 12.18
C LYS A 303 19.73 16.04 11.50
N PHE A 304 19.05 15.64 10.43
CA PHE A 304 18.06 16.48 9.76
C PHE A 304 16.92 16.87 10.72
N LEU A 305 16.33 15.91 11.42
CA LEU A 305 15.28 16.12 12.41
C LEU A 305 15.73 16.97 13.62
N ALA A 306 17.02 16.99 13.94
CA ALA A 306 17.59 17.83 14.98
C ALA A 306 17.80 19.29 14.56
N THR A 307 17.60 19.63 13.28
CA THR A 307 17.78 21.01 12.78
C THR A 307 16.83 21.96 13.50
N GLU A 308 17.38 23.03 14.07
CA GLU A 308 16.60 24.09 14.70
C GLU A 308 16.01 25.02 13.65
N VAL A 309 14.68 25.17 13.68
CA VAL A 309 13.94 26.04 12.78
C VAL A 309 13.29 27.17 13.58
N SER A 310 13.11 28.33 12.95
CA SER A 310 12.38 29.43 13.59
C SER A 310 10.88 29.12 13.58
N TRP A 311 10.28 28.99 14.76
CA TRP A 311 8.88 28.61 14.93
C TRP A 311 8.18 29.58 15.89
N SER A 312 6.85 29.71 15.77
CA SER A 312 5.98 30.66 16.52
C SER A 312 6.16 32.14 16.18
N THR A 313 5.24 32.98 16.70
CA THR A 313 5.27 34.45 16.59
C THR A 313 6.54 35.06 17.20
N GLN A 314 7.10 34.42 18.21
CA GLN A 314 8.34 34.84 18.88
C GLN A 314 9.61 34.39 18.15
N LYS A 315 9.49 33.64 17.04
CA LYS A 315 10.60 33.10 16.23
C LYS A 315 11.62 32.29 17.04
N SER A 316 11.17 31.63 18.10
CA SER A 316 12.01 30.74 18.90
C SER A 316 12.60 29.63 18.04
N LYS A 317 13.84 29.24 18.35
CA LYS A 317 14.51 28.12 17.69
C LYS A 317 14.06 26.84 18.34
N ILE A 318 13.39 25.98 17.56
CA ILE A 318 12.86 24.70 18.03
C ILE A 318 13.36 23.61 17.08
N PRO A 319 13.88 22.48 17.59
CA PRO A 319 14.21 21.32 16.76
C PRO A 319 13.01 20.83 15.94
N LEU A 320 13.25 20.51 14.67
CA LEU A 320 12.21 20.08 13.73
C LEU A 320 11.37 18.92 14.28
N TRP A 321 11.99 17.90 14.88
CA TRP A 321 11.26 16.76 15.43
C TRP A 321 10.18 17.17 16.44
N LYS A 322 10.45 18.17 17.30
CA LYS A 322 9.46 18.63 18.29
C LYS A 322 8.23 19.21 17.60
N ILE A 323 8.44 19.97 16.53
CA ILE A 323 7.35 20.58 15.76
C ILE A 323 6.53 19.50 15.05
N LEU A 324 7.20 18.54 14.41
CA LEU A 324 6.54 17.44 13.70
C LEU A 324 5.70 16.59 14.65
N TYR A 325 6.26 16.13 15.78
CA TYR A 325 5.53 15.29 16.73
C TYR A 325 4.41 16.03 17.45
N ALA A 326 4.59 17.32 17.78
CA ALA A 326 3.54 18.12 18.40
C ALA A 326 2.36 18.40 17.45
N ASN A 327 2.56 18.29 16.14
CA ASN A 327 1.58 18.63 15.11
C ASN A 327 1.34 17.48 14.12
N PHE A 328 1.51 16.23 14.56
CA PHE A 328 1.48 15.05 13.68
C PHE A 328 0.15 14.90 12.91
N SER A 329 -0.97 15.37 13.48
CA SER A 329 -2.28 15.39 12.82
C SER A 329 -2.52 16.58 11.89
N ARG A 330 -1.60 17.55 11.84
CA ARG A 330 -1.72 18.82 11.11
C ARG A 330 -0.42 19.18 10.38
N LEU A 331 0.28 18.19 9.85
CA LEU A 331 1.59 18.39 9.22
C LEU A 331 1.55 19.34 8.03
N GLU A 332 0.45 19.41 7.27
CA GLU A 332 0.29 20.37 6.17
C GLU A 332 0.46 21.83 6.62
N MET A 333 -0.09 22.19 7.79
CA MET A 333 0.10 23.52 8.38
C MET A 333 1.54 23.74 8.81
N VAL A 334 2.22 22.66 9.24
CA VAL A 334 3.64 22.70 9.56
C VAL A 334 4.47 22.98 8.31
N ALA A 335 4.18 22.34 7.18
CA ALA A 335 4.86 22.62 5.91
C ALA A 335 4.89 24.11 5.62
N ILE A 336 3.72 24.75 5.65
CA ILE A 336 3.57 26.16 5.30
C ILE A 336 4.46 27.05 6.19
N GLY A 337 4.52 26.76 7.49
CA GLY A 337 5.38 27.49 8.43
C GLY A 337 6.87 27.22 8.26
N LEU A 338 7.24 26.08 7.65
CA LEU A 338 8.64 25.71 7.38
C LEU A 338 9.13 26.17 6.00
N ILE A 339 8.23 26.54 5.09
CA ILE A 339 8.58 27.08 3.78
C ILE A 339 9.46 28.33 3.96
N GLY A 340 10.69 28.27 3.45
CA GLY A 340 11.63 29.38 3.48
C GLY A 340 12.64 29.36 4.64
N ASP A 341 12.57 28.39 5.57
CA ASP A 341 13.62 28.23 6.58
C ASP A 341 14.94 27.78 5.91
N LYS A 342 15.96 28.66 5.99
CA LYS A 342 17.26 28.42 5.35
C LYS A 342 18.02 27.25 5.97
N ALA A 343 17.94 27.08 7.29
CA ALA A 343 18.66 26.00 7.97
C ALA A 343 18.08 24.65 7.58
N LEU A 344 16.75 24.55 7.55
CA LEU A 344 16.04 23.36 7.09
C LEU A 344 16.34 23.05 5.62
N SER A 345 16.36 24.06 4.74
CA SER A 345 16.70 23.86 3.32
C SER A 345 18.13 23.31 3.14
N ILE A 346 19.10 23.84 3.90
CA ILE A 346 20.49 23.34 3.87
C ILE A 346 20.57 21.90 4.39
N ALA A 347 19.89 21.61 5.50
CA ALA A 347 19.85 20.25 6.07
C ALA A 347 19.18 19.26 5.12
N GLY A 348 18.08 19.64 4.47
CA GLY A 348 17.37 18.83 3.48
C GLY A 348 18.26 18.50 2.28
N LYS A 349 19.00 19.48 1.75
CA LYS A 349 19.97 19.24 0.67
C LYS A 349 21.05 18.22 1.06
N LYS A 350 21.55 18.28 2.30
CA LYS A 350 22.53 17.30 2.80
C LYS A 350 21.93 15.90 2.90
N LEU A 351 20.70 15.78 3.38
CA LEU A 351 19.99 14.50 3.45
C LEU A 351 19.76 13.91 2.04
N GLU A 352 19.34 14.72 1.08
CA GLU A 352 19.16 14.30 -0.32
C GLU A 352 20.48 13.83 -0.96
N GLN A 353 21.58 14.54 -0.69
CA GLN A 353 22.91 14.14 -1.17
C GLN A 353 23.34 12.78 -0.60
N GLU A 354 23.17 12.58 0.70
CA GLU A 354 23.48 11.30 1.35
C GLU A 354 22.58 10.18 0.81
N SER A 355 21.29 10.45 0.65
CA SER A 355 20.32 9.48 0.13
C SER A 355 20.65 9.06 -1.30
N ARG A 356 21.02 10.01 -2.16
CA ARG A 356 21.50 9.73 -3.52
C ARG A 356 22.80 8.93 -3.51
N ALA A 357 23.74 9.23 -2.60
CA ALA A 357 24.98 8.47 -2.48
C ALA A 357 24.71 7.02 -2.07
N ILE A 358 23.75 6.80 -1.16
CA ILE A 358 23.27 5.49 -0.74
C ILE A 358 22.63 4.72 -1.91
N VAL A 359 21.71 5.34 -2.64
CA VAL A 359 21.07 4.73 -3.82
C VAL A 359 22.13 4.31 -4.85
N ASN A 360 23.10 5.19 -5.14
CA ASN A 360 24.21 4.87 -6.02
C ASN A 360 25.10 3.74 -5.48
N SER A 361 25.32 3.67 -4.17
CA SER A 361 26.11 2.60 -3.54
C SER A 361 25.42 1.25 -3.65
N VAL A 362 24.10 1.21 -3.51
CA VAL A 362 23.31 -0.01 -3.75
C VAL A 362 23.37 -0.40 -5.22
N ILE A 363 23.16 0.53 -6.16
CA ILE A 363 23.06 0.20 -7.59
C ILE A 363 24.43 -0.13 -8.21
N LYS A 364 25.49 0.58 -7.86
CA LYS A 364 26.83 0.41 -8.45
C LYS A 364 27.68 -0.64 -7.73
N GLY A 365 27.11 -1.33 -6.73
CA GLY A 365 27.85 -1.98 -5.66
C GLY A 365 29.11 -2.74 -6.09
N ASN A 366 30.26 -2.32 -5.55
CA ASN A 366 31.45 -3.15 -5.45
C ASN A 366 31.26 -4.12 -4.27
N TYR A 367 30.46 -5.17 -4.47
CA TYR A 367 30.13 -6.16 -3.43
C TYR A 367 31.32 -7.09 -3.03
N GLY A 368 32.56 -6.74 -3.41
CA GLY A 368 33.77 -7.52 -3.18
C GLY A 368 34.62 -7.11 -1.98
N GLY A 369 34.13 -6.24 -1.10
CA GLY A 369 34.86 -5.85 0.12
C GLY A 369 34.81 -6.96 1.17
N LYS A 370 35.97 -7.47 1.61
CA LYS A 370 36.06 -8.41 2.75
C LYS A 370 35.19 -7.89 3.91
N PRO A 371 34.32 -8.73 4.51
CA PRO A 371 33.50 -8.30 5.63
C PRO A 371 34.40 -7.86 6.77
N ALA A 372 34.43 -6.55 7.04
CA ALA A 372 34.94 -6.05 8.31
C ALA A 372 34.13 -6.73 9.41
N ILE A 373 34.81 -7.57 10.20
CA ILE A 373 34.27 -8.23 11.38
C ILE A 373 33.81 -7.10 12.30
N LEU A 374 32.50 -6.99 12.53
CA LEU A 374 31.93 -6.05 13.47
C LEU A 374 32.26 -6.58 14.88
N SER A 375 33.22 -5.95 15.54
CA SER A 375 33.54 -6.13 16.97
C SER A 375 32.64 -5.27 17.85
#